data_AF-A0A838R4X7-F1
#
_entry.id   AF-A0A838R4X7-F1
#
_cell.length_a   1.000
_cell.length_b   1.000
_cell.length_c   1.000
_cell.angle_alpha   90.00
_cell.angle_beta   90.00
_cell.angle_gamma   90.00
#
_symmetry.space_group_name_H-M   'P 1'
#
loop_
_entity.id
_entity.type
_entity.pdbx_description
1 polymer ?
#
loop_
_entity_poly.entity_id
_entity_poly.type
_entity_poly.pdbx_seq_one_letter_code
_entity_poly.pdbx_strand_id
1 'polypeptide(L)'
;MIKRPNPLHIVCVSCAALIAAACAAPTMAETVRVATFNVSLYGQQAGEILGRLRAGGDSQARHVAEIIQRVRPDVLLLNEIDYDPQGEVLRTFCEKYLAVGQNV
;
A
#
# COMPACT_ATOMS: atom_id res chain seq x y z
N MET A 1 16.13 -68.24 -46.59
CA MET A 1 17.26 -67.28 -46.69
C MET A 1 16.88 -66.19 -47.67
N ILE A 2 16.90 -64.93 -47.22
CA ILE A 2 17.38 -63.71 -47.93
C ILE A 2 16.81 -62.51 -47.16
N LYS A 3 17.67 -62.01 -46.28
CA LYS A 3 17.57 -60.79 -45.50
C LYS A 3 17.66 -59.62 -46.50
N ARG A 4 16.62 -58.78 -46.63
CA ARG A 4 16.73 -57.55 -47.41
C ARG A 4 17.29 -56.42 -46.51
N PRO A 5 18.26 -55.64 -47.01
CA PRO A 5 19.02 -54.68 -46.22
C PRO A 5 18.25 -53.38 -45.96
N ASN A 6 18.57 -52.75 -44.82
CA ASN A 6 18.16 -51.38 -44.48
C ASN A 6 18.81 -50.38 -45.44
N PRO A 7 18.08 -49.42 -46.03
CA PRO A 7 18.70 -48.21 -46.55
C PRO A 7 18.89 -47.20 -45.41
N LEU A 8 20.13 -46.73 -45.31
CA LEU A 8 20.58 -45.66 -44.43
C LEU A 8 20.12 -44.28 -44.98
N HIS A 9 20.22 -43.27 -44.12
CA HIS A 9 20.12 -41.82 -44.36
C HIS A 9 18.73 -41.18 -44.22
N ILE A 10 18.52 -40.48 -43.10
CA ILE A 10 18.55 -39.01 -43.04
C ILE A 10 18.84 -38.65 -41.58
N VAL A 11 20.01 -38.06 -41.33
CA VAL A 11 20.27 -37.32 -40.09
C VAL A 11 19.55 -35.99 -40.28
N CYS A 12 18.38 -35.86 -39.66
CA CYS A 12 17.72 -34.58 -39.52
C CYS A 12 18.11 -34.01 -38.15
N VAL A 13 19.21 -33.24 -38.10
CA VAL A 13 19.39 -32.27 -37.02
C VAL A 13 18.46 -31.11 -37.36
N SER A 14 17.20 -31.22 -36.94
CA SER A 14 16.31 -30.07 -36.89
C SER A 14 15.93 -29.83 -35.44
N CYS A 15 16.38 -28.67 -34.98
CA CYS A 15 16.10 -28.08 -33.69
C CYS A 15 14.58 -27.91 -33.55
N ALA A 16 13.89 -28.90 -33.00
CA ALA A 16 12.50 -28.74 -32.61
C ALA A 16 12.48 -28.01 -31.27
N ALA A 17 12.53 -26.68 -31.36
CA ALA A 17 12.39 -25.76 -30.25
C ALA A 17 11.21 -26.19 -29.37
N LEU A 18 11.48 -26.43 -28.09
CA LEU A 18 10.46 -26.46 -27.06
C LEU A 18 9.76 -25.10 -27.04
N ILE A 19 8.65 -24.97 -27.75
CA ILE A 19 7.69 -23.90 -27.45
C ILE A 19 6.82 -24.44 -26.31
N ALA A 20 7.36 -24.34 -25.10
CA ALA A 20 6.54 -24.32 -23.90
C ALA A 20 5.69 -23.05 -23.99
N ALA A 21 4.48 -23.17 -24.55
CA ALA A 21 3.44 -22.17 -24.41
C ALA A 21 2.96 -22.20 -22.95
N ALA A 22 3.77 -21.68 -22.05
CA ALA A 22 3.29 -21.15 -20.79
C ALA A 22 2.39 -19.97 -21.17
N CYS A 23 1.08 -20.20 -21.23
CA CYS A 23 0.11 -19.12 -21.09
C CYS A 23 0.40 -18.44 -19.75
N ALA A 24 1.22 -17.38 -19.79
CA ALA A 24 1.34 -16.46 -18.68
C ALA A 24 -0.05 -15.87 -18.47
N ALA A 25 -0.74 -16.29 -17.41
CA ALA A 25 -1.90 -15.56 -16.93
C ALA A 25 -1.48 -14.10 -16.73
N PRO A 26 -2.31 -13.11 -17.08
CA PRO A 26 -1.97 -11.73 -16.79
C PRO A 26 -1.75 -11.62 -15.29
N THR A 27 -0.52 -11.25 -14.89
CA THR A 27 -0.30 -10.84 -13.51
C THR A 27 -1.16 -9.61 -13.31
N MET A 28 -2.21 -9.73 -12.51
CA MET A 28 -3.01 -8.56 -12.13
C MET A 28 -2.06 -7.64 -11.37
N ALA A 29 -1.69 -6.52 -11.98
CA ALA A 29 -0.92 -5.50 -11.27
C ALA A 29 -1.73 -5.07 -10.05
N GLU A 30 -1.15 -5.18 -8.86
CA GLU A 30 -1.80 -4.74 -7.62
C GLU A 30 -2.09 -3.24 -7.72
N THR A 31 -3.32 -2.85 -7.39
CA THR A 31 -3.72 -1.43 -7.38
C THR A 31 -3.33 -0.83 -6.04
N VAL A 32 -2.56 0.27 -6.07
CA VAL A 32 -2.16 1.03 -4.88
C VAL A 32 -2.90 2.38 -4.86
N ARG A 33 -3.58 2.68 -3.75
CA ARG A 33 -4.28 3.94 -3.48
C ARG A 33 -3.36 4.88 -2.71
N VAL A 34 -2.99 5.99 -3.33
CA VAL A 34 -2.21 7.06 -2.68
C VAL A 34 -3.12 8.27 -2.44
N ALA A 35 -3.07 8.83 -1.23
CA ALA A 35 -3.81 10.03 -0.88
C ALA A 35 -2.90 11.04 -0.16
N THR A 36 -3.25 12.32 -0.30
CA THR A 36 -2.70 13.40 0.50
C THR A 36 -3.86 14.10 1.22
N PHE A 37 -3.66 14.48 2.47
CA PHE A 37 -4.69 15.18 3.23
C PHE A 37 -4.06 16.25 4.11
N ASN A 38 -4.59 17.47 4.00
CA ASN A 38 -4.28 18.56 4.91
C ASN A 38 -5.22 18.46 6.10
N VAL A 39 -4.67 18.26 7.29
CA VAL A 39 -5.46 18.03 8.51
C VAL A 39 -5.66 19.31 9.33
N SER A 40 -4.89 20.37 9.03
CA SER A 40 -4.85 21.63 9.76
C SER A 40 -4.86 21.44 11.29
N LEU A 41 -4.12 20.44 11.78
CA LEU A 41 -3.98 20.11 13.20
C LEU A 41 -2.81 20.90 13.78
N TYR A 42 -2.99 22.21 13.95
CA TYR A 42 -2.02 23.14 14.52
C TYR A 42 -2.68 24.04 15.59
N GLY A 43 -1.87 24.49 16.56
CA GLY A 43 -2.30 25.33 17.68
C GLY A 43 -1.78 26.76 17.59
N GLN A 44 -2.27 27.63 18.46
CA GLN A 44 -1.72 28.99 18.64
C GLN A 44 -0.47 28.98 19.53
N GLN A 45 -0.31 27.94 20.35
CA GLN A 45 0.80 27.80 21.29
C GLN A 45 1.46 26.42 21.14
N ALA A 46 2.76 26.37 21.42
CA ALA A 46 3.52 25.13 21.40
C ALA A 46 2.91 24.10 22.37
N GLY A 47 2.68 22.87 21.88
CA GLY A 47 2.14 21.77 22.67
C GLY A 47 0.62 21.78 22.85
N GLU A 48 -0.11 22.78 22.33
CA GLU A 48 -1.57 22.84 22.40
C GLU A 48 -2.21 21.62 21.74
N ILE A 49 -1.78 21.29 20.52
CA ILE A 49 -2.31 20.13 19.78
C ILE A 49 -1.99 18.83 20.51
N LEU A 50 -0.76 18.67 21.01
CA LEU A 50 -0.40 17.48 21.77
C LEU A 50 -1.31 17.32 23.01
N GLY A 51 -1.58 18.40 23.73
CA GLY A 51 -2.50 18.41 24.88
C GLY A 51 -3.92 18.00 24.49
N ARG A 52 -4.47 18.59 23.43
CA ARG A 52 -5.81 18.26 22.89
C ARG A 52 -5.90 16.79 22.47
N LEU A 53 -4.93 16.30 21.71
CA LEU A 53 -4.89 14.92 21.25
C LEU A 53 -4.80 13.95 22.44
N ARG A 54 -3.95 14.24 23.43
CA ARG A 54 -3.81 13.42 24.65
C ARG A 54 -5.09 13.40 25.49
N ALA A 55 -5.87 14.47 25.54
CA ALA A 55 -7.17 14.49 26.21
C ALA A 55 -8.18 13.50 25.58
N GLY A 56 -8.01 13.12 24.31
CA GLY A 56 -8.79 12.06 23.64
C GLY A 56 -10.19 12.46 23.15
N GLY A 57 -10.56 13.73 23.32
CA GLY A 57 -11.87 14.29 22.97
C GLY A 57 -11.87 15.23 21.76
N ASP A 58 -10.77 15.30 21.01
CA ASP A 58 -10.61 16.28 19.93
C ASP A 58 -11.52 15.95 18.74
N SER A 59 -12.55 16.77 18.52
CA SER A 59 -13.54 16.54 17.46
C SER A 59 -12.95 16.63 16.05
N GLN A 60 -12.03 17.55 15.81
CA GLN A 60 -11.35 17.69 14.52
C GLN A 60 -10.53 16.44 14.22
N ALA A 61 -9.73 15.98 15.18
CA ALA A 61 -8.93 14.77 15.01
C ALA A 61 -9.79 13.53 14.77
N ARG A 62 -10.96 13.41 15.44
CA ARG A 62 -11.90 12.31 15.17
C ARG A 62 -12.49 12.37 13.77
N HIS A 63 -12.95 13.54 13.30
CA HIS A 63 -13.47 13.69 11.94
C HIS A 63 -12.41 13.39 10.88
N VAL A 64 -11.19 13.91 11.05
CA VAL A 64 -10.06 13.64 10.15
C VAL A 64 -9.78 12.13 10.09
N ALA A 65 -9.69 11.48 11.25
CA ALA A 65 -9.46 10.04 11.32
C ALA A 65 -10.59 9.24 10.65
N GLU A 66 -11.85 9.63 10.84
CA GLU A 66 -12.98 8.98 10.16
C GLU A 66 -12.91 9.10 8.64
N ILE A 67 -12.58 10.29 8.12
CA ILE A 67 -12.41 10.50 6.68
C ILE A 67 -11.32 9.55 6.14
N ILE A 68 -10.18 9.49 6.82
CA ILE A 68 -9.07 8.61 6.44
C ILE A 68 -9.49 7.13 6.48
N GLN A 69 -10.22 6.72 7.52
CA GLN A 69 -10.71 5.34 7.69
C GLN A 69 -11.72 4.95 6.60
N ARG A 70 -12.59 5.88 6.17
CA ARG A 70 -13.54 5.68 5.07
C ARG A 70 -12.86 5.65 3.70
N VAL A 71 -11.91 6.54 3.45
CA VAL A 71 -11.16 6.59 2.19
C VAL A 71 -10.21 5.39 2.05
N ARG A 72 -9.64 4.93 3.17
CA ARG A 72 -8.74 3.77 3.26
C ARG A 72 -7.66 3.77 2.16
N PRO A 73 -6.77 4.78 2.14
CA PRO A 73 -5.62 4.75 1.25
C PRO A 73 -4.59 3.73 1.74
N ASP A 74 -3.78 3.19 0.82
CA ASP A 74 -2.64 2.34 1.15
C ASP A 74 -1.43 3.18 1.56
N VAL A 75 -1.28 4.36 0.95
CA VAL A 75 -0.26 5.35 1.29
C VAL A 75 -0.93 6.69 1.54
N LEU A 76 -0.67 7.29 2.70
CA LEU A 76 -1.22 8.58 3.10
C LEU A 76 -0.09 9.56 3.42
N LEU A 77 -0.09 10.70 2.72
CA LEU A 77 0.71 11.86 3.07
C LEU A 77 -0.14 12.84 3.89
N LEU A 78 0.27 13.09 5.13
CA LEU A 78 -0.37 14.07 6.01
C LEU A 78 0.36 15.41 5.92
N ASN A 79 -0.41 16.50 5.79
CA ASN A 79 0.10 17.87 5.79
C ASN A 79 -0.50 18.67 6.96
N GLU A 80 0.23 19.70 7.39
CA GLU A 80 -0.17 20.62 8.48
C GLU A 80 -0.54 19.92 9.79
N ILE A 81 0.33 19.01 10.21
CA ILE A 81 0.35 18.51 11.58
C ILE A 81 1.37 19.32 12.38
N ASP A 82 1.00 19.72 13.60
CA ASP A 82 1.88 20.46 14.49
C ASP A 82 3.19 19.69 14.71
N TYR A 83 4.31 20.39 14.54
CA TYR A 83 5.63 19.78 14.67
C TYR A 83 6.02 19.73 16.14
N ASP A 84 6.45 18.56 16.57
CA ASP A 84 7.15 18.40 17.85
C ASP A 84 8.45 17.61 17.65
N PRO A 85 9.55 17.97 18.33
CA PRO A 85 10.85 17.32 18.13
C PRO A 85 10.87 15.82 18.48
N GLN A 86 9.90 15.34 19.25
CA GLN A 86 9.82 13.95 19.71
C GLN A 86 8.85 13.11 18.86
N GLY A 87 8.12 13.71 17.91
CA GLY A 87 7.08 13.05 17.10
C GLY A 87 5.85 12.62 17.89
N GLU A 88 5.65 13.14 19.10
CA GLU A 88 4.56 12.84 20.01
C GLU A 88 3.18 13.19 19.45
N VAL A 89 3.07 14.27 18.68
CA VAL A 89 1.80 14.70 18.08
C VAL A 89 1.32 13.65 17.09
N LEU A 90 2.18 13.30 16.13
CA LEU A 90 1.87 12.28 15.12
C LEU A 90 1.60 10.92 15.77
N ARG A 91 2.44 10.52 16.72
CA ARG A 91 2.28 9.24 17.43
C ARG A 91 0.95 9.17 18.18
N THR A 92 0.59 10.24 18.91
CA THR A 92 -0.69 10.31 19.63
C THR A 92 -1.88 10.30 18.67
N PHE A 93 -1.78 11.00 17.53
CA PHE A 93 -2.83 10.98 16.50
C PHE A 93 -3.04 9.57 15.94
N CYS A 94 -1.95 8.86 15.61
CA CYS A 94 -1.99 7.48 15.14
C CYS A 94 -2.61 6.54 16.19
N GLU A 95 -2.12 6.56 17.43
CA GLU A 95 -2.52 5.63 18.49
C GLU A 95 -3.96 5.86 18.97
N LYS A 96 -4.38 7.12 19.15
CA LYS A 96 -5.67 7.44 19.79
C LYS A 96 -6.81 7.69 18.80
N TYR A 97 -6.51 8.02 17.54
CA TYR A 97 -7.53 8.40 16.56
C TYR A 97 -7.52 7.51 15.32
N LEU A 98 -6.37 7.28 14.67
CA LEU A 98 -6.33 6.43 13.47
C LEU A 98 -6.50 4.94 13.78
N ALA A 99 -5.91 4.45 14.86
CA ALA A 99 -5.98 3.04 15.28
C ALA A 99 -7.31 2.67 15.96
N VAL A 100 -8.13 3.67 16.31
CA VAL A 100 -9.44 3.48 16.95
C VAL A 100 -10.52 3.86 15.94
N GLY A 101 -11.49 2.96 15.69
CA GLY A 101 -12.59 3.25 14.77
C GLY A 101 -13.40 4.46 15.22
N GLN A 102 -13.56 5.44 14.33
CA GLN A 102 -14.37 6.63 14.56
C GLN A 102 -15.76 6.44 13.93
N ASN A 103 -16.79 7.05 14.53
CA ASN A 103 -18.17 7.08 14.03
C ASN A 103 -18.79 8.42 14.45
N VAL A 104 -18.20 9.52 13.99
CA VAL A 104 -18.58 10.87 14.39
C VAL A 104 -19.76 11.35 13.55
#